data_AF-A0A257IS64-F1
#
_entry.id   AF-A0A257IS64-F1
#
_cell.length_a   1.000
_cell.length_b   1.000
_cell.length_c   1.000
_cell.angle_alpha   90.00
_cell.angle_beta   90.00
_cell.angle_gamma   90.00
#
_symmetry.space_group_name_H-M   'P 1'
#
loop_
_entity.id
_entity.type
_entity.pdbx_description
1 polymer ?
#
loop_
_entity_poly.entity_id
_entity_poly.type
_entity_poly.pdbx_seq_one_letter_code
_entity_poly.pdbx_strand_id
1 'polypeptide(L)'
;SHDVPRALHQLGDTRLPGPAVDAATISRARQRLKLATLLQMSYPGAPTVYYGDEVGLTGGADPYNRAPYPWADQGGQPDECLRADCTRMIALRIAHPVLRRGALLAPLHADDAVLVLARRLGDGAQATWAITAFNNADGPRTVRVALPEGAPDGRFAAAWGDAPAEAR
;
A
#
# COMPACT_ATOMS: atom_id res chain seq x y z
N SER A 1 12.67 -3.67 -8.78
CA SER A 1 13.55 -3.05 -9.80
C SER A 1 13.87 -4.11 -10.86
N HIS A 2 14.73 -3.80 -11.83
CA HIS A 2 15.12 -4.72 -12.90
C HIS A 2 16.11 -5.82 -12.46
N ASP A 3 16.55 -5.83 -11.19
CA ASP A 3 17.53 -6.78 -10.65
C ASP A 3 16.93 -7.78 -9.65
N VAL A 4 15.63 -7.66 -9.36
CA VAL A 4 14.92 -8.54 -8.44
C VAL A 4 13.61 -9.02 -9.07
N PRO A 5 13.06 -10.18 -8.65
CA PRO A 5 11.71 -10.57 -9.06
C PRO A 5 10.68 -9.49 -8.75
N ARG A 6 9.68 -9.35 -9.61
CA ARG A 6 8.61 -8.35 -9.43
C ARG A 6 7.86 -8.59 -8.13
N ALA A 7 7.35 -7.51 -7.53
CA ALA A 7 6.63 -7.59 -6.26
C ALA A 7 5.45 -8.56 -6.34
N LEU A 8 4.64 -8.49 -7.41
CA LEU A 8 3.50 -9.38 -7.58
C LEU A 8 3.91 -10.87 -7.65
N HIS A 9 5.06 -11.17 -8.25
CA HIS A 9 5.62 -12.53 -8.29
C HIS A 9 5.97 -13.03 -6.90
N GLN A 10 6.68 -12.21 -6.10
CA GLN A 10 7.04 -12.54 -4.72
C GLN A 10 5.81 -12.72 -3.82
N LEU A 11 4.70 -12.05 -4.15
CA LEU A 11 3.45 -12.13 -3.38
C LEU A 11 2.55 -13.31 -3.76
N GLY A 12 2.94 -14.08 -4.79
CA GLY A 12 2.33 -15.37 -5.13
C GLY A 12 1.96 -15.56 -6.60
N ASP A 13 1.97 -14.51 -7.43
CA ASP A 13 1.65 -14.65 -8.86
C ASP A 13 2.87 -15.16 -9.64
N THR A 14 3.17 -16.45 -9.52
CA THR A 14 4.37 -17.04 -10.10
C THR A 14 4.24 -17.45 -11.57
N ARG A 15 3.17 -17.03 -12.27
CA ARG A 15 2.84 -17.45 -13.66
C ARG A 15 3.92 -17.18 -14.69
N LEU A 16 4.86 -16.30 -14.39
CA LEU A 16 6.00 -16.00 -15.25
C LEU A 16 7.30 -16.18 -14.47
N PRO A 17 8.13 -17.21 -14.74
CA PRO A 17 7.98 -18.27 -15.75
C PRO A 17 7.30 -19.57 -15.26
N GLY A 18 6.71 -19.56 -14.07
CA GLY A 18 6.16 -20.78 -13.45
C GLY A 18 4.89 -21.32 -14.10
N PRO A 19 4.32 -22.40 -13.53
CA PRO A 19 3.06 -22.96 -14.02
C PRO A 19 1.90 -21.98 -13.84
N ALA A 20 0.75 -22.33 -14.43
CA ALA A 20 -0.50 -21.62 -14.16
C ALA A 20 -0.80 -21.61 -12.65
N VAL A 21 -1.23 -20.45 -12.17
CA VAL A 21 -1.62 -20.20 -10.78
C VAL A 21 -3.12 -19.97 -10.77
N ASP A 22 -3.82 -20.47 -9.75
CA ASP A 22 -5.27 -20.33 -9.65
C ASP A 22 -5.69 -18.86 -9.43
N ALA A 23 -6.94 -18.55 -9.78
CA ALA A 23 -7.46 -17.19 -9.72
C ALA A 23 -7.49 -16.61 -8.29
N ALA A 24 -7.67 -17.44 -7.26
CA ALA A 24 -7.72 -16.98 -5.88
C ALA A 24 -6.33 -16.56 -5.39
N THR A 25 -5.29 -17.32 -5.74
CA THR A 25 -3.90 -16.98 -5.44
C THR A 25 -3.47 -15.68 -6.14
N ILE A 26 -3.83 -15.50 -7.42
CA ILE A 26 -3.56 -14.24 -8.14
C ILE A 26 -4.29 -13.06 -7.49
N SER A 27 -5.57 -13.23 -7.14
CA SER A 27 -6.35 -12.21 -6.45
C SER A 27 -5.72 -11.80 -5.12
N ARG A 28 -5.28 -12.78 -4.32
CA ARG A 28 -4.59 -12.54 -3.05
C ARG A 28 -3.26 -11.81 -3.24
N ALA A 29 -2.47 -12.18 -4.25
CA ALA A 29 -1.21 -11.50 -4.58
C ALA A 29 -1.45 -10.03 -4.94
N ARG A 30 -2.49 -9.73 -5.72
CA ARG A 30 -2.89 -8.34 -6.06
C ARG A 30 -3.35 -7.55 -4.84
N GLN A 31 -4.15 -8.15 -3.95
CA GLN A 31 -4.56 -7.51 -2.70
C GLN A 31 -3.36 -7.15 -1.82
N ARG A 32 -2.39 -8.07 -1.71
CA ARG A 32 -1.14 -7.82 -0.99
C ARG A 32 -0.30 -6.75 -1.65
N LEU A 33 -0.24 -6.70 -2.99
CA LEU A 33 0.46 -5.65 -3.72
C LEU A 33 -0.17 -4.29 -3.42
N LYS A 34 -1.50 -4.18 -3.47
CA LYS A 34 -2.23 -2.97 -3.09
C LYS A 34 -1.93 -2.54 -1.65
N LEU A 35 -1.88 -3.48 -0.70
CA LEU A 35 -1.52 -3.19 0.69
C LEU A 35 -0.08 -2.67 0.81
N ALA A 36 0.86 -3.29 0.11
CA ALA A 36 2.26 -2.87 0.07
C ALA A 36 2.42 -1.48 -0.58
N THR A 37 1.68 -1.19 -1.65
CA THR A 37 1.66 0.14 -2.28
C THR A 37 1.11 1.20 -1.32
N LEU A 38 0.04 0.90 -0.57
CA LEU A 38 -0.49 1.84 0.43
C LEU A 38 0.54 2.13 1.53
N LEU A 39 1.25 1.10 1.99
CA LEU A 39 2.35 1.27 2.94
C LEU A 39 3.43 2.16 2.33
N GLN A 40 3.90 1.84 1.13
CA GLN A 40 4.90 2.62 0.41
C GLN A 40 4.50 4.09 0.24
N MET A 41 3.22 4.37 -0.07
CA MET A 41 2.70 5.73 -0.28
C MET A 41 2.45 6.51 1.02
N SER A 42 2.47 5.87 2.18
CA SER A 42 2.28 6.52 3.48
C SER A 42 3.54 6.52 4.37
N TYR A 43 4.52 5.67 4.07
CA TYR A 43 5.79 5.59 4.78
C TYR A 43 6.72 6.79 4.43
N PRO A 44 7.65 7.18 5.33
CA PRO A 44 8.71 8.14 5.00
C PRO A 44 9.58 7.66 3.83
N GLY A 45 10.02 8.62 3.00
CA GLY A 45 10.88 8.38 1.83
C GLY A 45 10.24 8.84 0.52
N ALA A 46 10.89 8.49 -0.59
CA ALA A 46 10.42 8.74 -1.95
C ALA A 46 9.89 7.43 -2.56
N PRO A 47 8.57 7.23 -2.62
CA PRO A 47 7.98 6.04 -3.24
C PRO A 47 8.45 5.90 -4.68
N THR A 48 8.88 4.69 -5.06
CA THR A 48 9.26 4.36 -6.43
C THR A 48 8.44 3.19 -6.93
N VAL A 49 7.75 3.36 -8.04
CA VAL A 49 6.97 2.30 -8.71
C VAL A 49 7.79 1.81 -9.90
N TYR A 50 8.00 0.50 -10.00
CA TYR A 50 8.66 -0.07 -11.18
C TYR A 50 7.61 -0.31 -12.27
N TYR A 51 7.93 0.05 -13.51
CA TYR A 51 6.95 0.04 -14.60
C TYR A 51 6.23 -1.32 -14.68
N GLY A 52 4.91 -1.28 -14.76
CA GLY A 52 4.08 -2.47 -14.82
C GLY A 52 3.57 -2.95 -13.46
N ASP A 53 4.21 -2.58 -12.35
CA ASP A 53 3.71 -2.97 -11.01
C ASP A 53 2.33 -2.36 -10.75
N GLU A 54 2.08 -1.13 -11.23
CA GLU A 54 0.80 -0.44 -11.09
C GLU A 54 -0.33 -1.06 -11.93
N VAL A 55 0.00 -1.87 -12.94
CA VAL A 55 -0.97 -2.62 -13.78
C VAL A 55 -0.88 -4.13 -13.57
N GLY A 56 -0.22 -4.58 -12.51
CA GLY A 56 -0.21 -5.99 -12.11
C GLY A 56 0.67 -6.88 -12.99
N LEU A 57 1.76 -6.33 -13.54
CA LEU A 57 2.75 -7.12 -14.28
C LEU A 57 3.52 -8.03 -13.30
N THR A 58 3.50 -9.33 -13.55
CA THR A 58 4.31 -10.31 -12.82
C THR A 58 5.56 -10.74 -13.59
N GLY A 59 6.52 -11.36 -12.91
CA GLY A 59 7.76 -11.84 -13.48
C GLY A 59 8.78 -12.22 -12.40
N GLY A 60 9.39 -13.40 -12.56
CA GLY A 60 10.46 -13.91 -11.72
C GLY A 60 11.77 -13.13 -11.87
N ALA A 61 12.90 -13.78 -11.62
CA ALA A 61 14.22 -13.17 -11.81
C ALA A 61 14.47 -12.77 -13.28
N ASP A 62 15.56 -12.03 -13.52
CA ASP A 62 16.01 -11.67 -14.87
C ASP A 62 16.06 -12.91 -15.79
N PRO A 63 15.53 -12.85 -17.03
CA PRO A 63 14.99 -11.68 -17.74
C PRO A 63 13.50 -11.39 -17.52
N TYR A 64 12.78 -12.21 -16.74
CA TYR A 64 11.33 -12.15 -16.64
C TYR A 64 10.81 -10.89 -15.94
N ASN A 65 11.60 -10.27 -15.06
CA ASN A 65 11.27 -8.99 -14.46
C ASN A 65 11.31 -7.81 -15.47
N ARG A 66 11.79 -8.01 -16.70
CA ARG A 66 11.87 -7.00 -17.78
C ARG A 66 10.84 -7.22 -18.89
N ALA A 67 9.74 -7.92 -18.60
CA ALA A 67 8.66 -8.14 -19.56
C ALA A 67 8.15 -6.81 -20.17
N PRO A 68 7.74 -6.79 -21.45
CA PRO A 68 7.11 -5.61 -22.05
C PRO A 68 5.88 -5.16 -21.26
N TYR A 69 5.63 -3.86 -21.26
CA TYR A 69 4.42 -3.32 -20.63
C TYR A 69 3.16 -3.84 -21.35
N PRO A 70 2.10 -4.23 -20.62
CA PRO A 70 0.90 -4.83 -21.22
C PRO A 70 -0.03 -3.76 -21.81
N TRP A 71 0.42 -3.03 -22.83
CA TRP A 71 -0.37 -2.01 -23.52
C TRP A 71 -1.65 -2.57 -24.15
N ALA A 72 -2.81 -2.01 -23.82
CA ALA A 72 -4.11 -2.51 -24.29
C ALA A 72 -4.28 -2.41 -25.82
N ASP A 73 -3.76 -1.33 -26.43
CA ASP A 73 -3.75 -1.11 -27.88
C ASP A 73 -2.76 -2.02 -28.63
N GLN A 74 -1.88 -2.72 -27.91
CA GLN A 74 -0.96 -3.73 -28.44
C GLN A 74 -1.39 -5.17 -28.06
N GLY A 75 -2.63 -5.35 -27.59
CA GLY A 75 -3.18 -6.66 -27.20
C GLY A 75 -2.84 -7.11 -25.78
N GLY A 76 -2.18 -6.27 -24.99
CA GLY A 76 -1.98 -6.49 -23.56
C GLY A 76 -3.25 -6.33 -22.73
N GLN A 77 -3.19 -6.72 -21.46
CA GLN A 77 -4.31 -6.68 -20.51
C GLN A 77 -3.85 -6.03 -19.19
N PRO A 78 -3.72 -4.71 -19.13
CA PRO A 78 -3.30 -4.01 -17.92
C PRO A 78 -4.42 -4.08 -16.86
N ASP A 79 -4.06 -4.24 -15.59
CA ASP A 79 -5.02 -4.15 -14.48
C ASP A 79 -5.38 -2.69 -14.19
N GLU A 80 -6.41 -2.19 -14.88
CA GLU A 80 -6.88 -0.81 -14.76
C GLU A 80 -7.42 -0.46 -13.36
N CYS A 81 -7.96 -1.44 -12.65
CA CYS A 81 -8.42 -1.26 -11.26
C CYS A 81 -7.23 -1.01 -10.34
N LEU A 82 -6.17 -1.81 -10.46
CA LEU A 82 -4.94 -1.62 -9.70
C LEU A 82 -4.26 -0.29 -10.04
N ARG A 83 -4.28 0.11 -11.32
CA ARG A 83 -3.74 1.40 -11.77
C ARG A 83 -4.50 2.57 -11.14
N ALA A 84 -5.83 2.49 -11.10
CA ALA A 84 -6.68 3.48 -10.46
C ALA A 84 -6.43 3.57 -8.95
N ASP A 85 -6.27 2.44 -8.26
CA ASP A 85 -5.91 2.41 -6.84
C ASP A 85 -4.53 3.03 -6.59
N CYS A 86 -3.51 2.67 -7.37
CA CYS A 86 -2.17 3.24 -7.27
C CYS A 86 -2.21 4.77 -7.46
N THR A 87 -2.93 5.24 -8.49
CA THR A 87 -3.11 6.67 -8.78
C THR A 87 -3.78 7.39 -7.61
N ARG A 88 -4.82 6.79 -7.01
CA ARG A 88 -5.51 7.36 -5.86
C ARG A 88 -4.62 7.44 -4.61
N MET A 89 -3.78 6.43 -4.36
CA MET A 89 -2.81 6.48 -3.25
C MET A 89 -1.74 7.56 -3.45
N ILE A 90 -1.27 7.75 -4.68
CA ILE A 90 -0.34 8.83 -5.02
C ILE A 90 -1.01 10.19 -4.79
N ALA A 91 -2.24 10.38 -5.26
CA ALA A 91 -3.00 11.60 -5.04
C ALA A 91 -3.21 11.90 -3.54
N LEU A 92 -3.51 10.87 -2.74
CA LEU A 92 -3.62 10.97 -1.28
C LEU A 92 -2.31 11.45 -0.65
N ARG A 93 -1.17 10.85 -1.02
CA ARG A 93 0.16 11.30 -0.55
C ARG A 93 0.44 12.76 -0.88
N ILE A 94 0.05 13.21 -2.07
CA ILE A 94 0.23 14.60 -2.51
C ILE A 94 -0.65 15.55 -1.71
N ALA A 95 -1.93 15.20 -1.54
CA ALA A 95 -2.95 16.00 -0.85
C ALA A 95 -2.68 16.15 0.65
N HIS A 96 -1.99 15.19 1.28
CA HIS A 96 -1.71 15.19 2.72
C HIS A 96 -0.20 15.34 3.00
N PRO A 97 0.31 16.58 3.22
CA PRO A 97 1.73 16.81 3.49
C PRO A 97 2.32 16.02 4.66
N VAL A 98 1.50 15.64 5.65
CA VAL A 98 1.91 14.79 6.77
C VAL A 98 2.47 13.43 6.32
N LEU A 99 2.00 12.88 5.19
CA LEU A 99 2.52 11.62 4.66
C LEU A 99 3.91 11.78 4.03
N ARG A 100 4.23 12.97 3.50
CA ARG A 100 5.53 13.25 2.86
C ARG A 100 6.57 13.78 3.83
N ARG A 101 6.17 14.69 4.72
CA ARG A 101 7.08 15.48 5.57
C ARG A 101 6.92 15.21 7.06
N GLY A 102 5.87 14.49 7.48
CA GLY A 102 5.67 14.19 8.89
C GLY A 102 6.78 13.29 9.45
N ALA A 103 7.01 13.40 10.75
CA ALA A 103 7.78 12.42 11.50
C ALA A 103 6.98 11.11 11.58
N LEU A 104 7.66 9.98 11.40
CA LEU A 104 7.13 8.66 11.76
C LEU A 104 7.35 8.47 13.26
N LEU A 105 6.29 8.14 13.99
CA LEU A 105 6.36 7.84 15.42
C LEU A 105 6.53 6.33 15.65
N ALA A 106 6.70 5.93 16.91
CA ALA A 106 6.67 4.52 17.29
C ALA A 106 5.35 3.87 16.78
N PRO A 107 5.40 2.61 16.32
CA PRO A 107 4.18 1.90 15.91
C PRO A 107 3.14 1.92 17.02
N LEU A 108 1.89 2.23 16.67
CA LEU A 108 0.77 2.20 17.62
C LEU A 108 0.31 0.77 17.88
N HIS A 109 0.49 -0.12 16.89
CA HIS A 109 0.25 -1.55 16.96
C HIS A 109 1.11 -2.25 15.92
N ALA A 110 1.67 -3.41 16.28
CA ALA A 110 2.35 -4.29 15.35
C ALA A 110 2.24 -5.73 15.85
N ASP A 111 1.59 -6.58 15.05
CA ASP A 111 1.61 -8.03 15.20
C ASP A 111 1.89 -8.69 13.84
N ASP A 112 1.76 -10.02 13.77
CA ASP A 112 2.04 -10.80 12.56
C ASP A 112 1.22 -10.40 11.32
N ALA A 113 0.06 -9.75 11.51
CA ALA A 113 -0.87 -9.44 10.44
C ALA A 113 -1.29 -7.97 10.39
N VAL A 114 -1.28 -7.24 11.50
CA VAL A 114 -1.77 -5.86 11.61
C VAL A 114 -0.65 -4.92 12.00
N LEU A 115 -0.51 -3.84 11.24
CA LEU A 115 0.40 -2.74 11.53
C LEU A 115 -0.39 -1.43 11.59
N VAL A 116 -0.21 -0.65 12.64
CA VAL A 116 -0.77 0.71 12.77
C VAL A 116 0.36 1.70 13.05
N LEU A 117 0.47 2.70 12.18
CA LEU A 117 1.50 3.74 12.25
C LEU A 117 0.88 5.12 12.44
N ALA A 118 1.63 5.99 13.10
CA ALA A 118 1.28 7.41 13.24
C ALA A 118 2.33 8.29 12.56
N ARG A 119 1.84 9.28 11.82
CA ARG A 119 2.64 10.35 11.22
C ARG A 119 2.20 11.68 11.81
N ARG A 120 3.14 12.52 12.24
CA ARG A 120 2.88 13.87 12.78
C ARG A 120 3.65 14.91 11.98
N LEU A 121 2.99 15.99 11.57
CA LEU A 121 3.62 17.15 10.96
C LEU A 121 3.33 18.40 11.77
N GLY A 122 4.39 19.09 12.20
CA GLY A 122 4.29 20.22 13.12
C GLY A 122 4.15 19.78 14.58
N ASP A 123 3.88 20.75 15.45
CA ASP A 123 3.81 20.59 16.91
C ASP A 123 2.60 21.33 17.50
N GLY A 124 2.27 20.99 18.74
CA GLY A 124 1.16 21.60 19.48
C GLY A 124 -0.21 21.34 18.84
N ALA A 125 -1.19 22.18 19.18
CA ALA A 125 -2.59 22.03 18.75
C ALA A 125 -2.81 22.15 17.23
N GLN A 126 -1.82 22.67 16.47
CA GLN A 126 -1.88 22.83 15.02
C GLN A 126 -1.20 21.67 14.27
N ALA A 127 -0.67 20.67 14.99
CA ALA A 127 -0.05 19.51 14.37
C ALA A 127 -1.06 18.73 13.52
N THR A 128 -0.65 18.36 12.32
CA THR A 128 -1.44 17.47 11.47
C THR A 128 -1.05 16.02 11.74
N TRP A 129 -2.04 15.16 11.91
CA TRP A 129 -1.87 13.75 12.20
C TRP A 129 -2.42 12.89 11.07
N ALA A 130 -1.73 11.78 10.78
CA ALA A 130 -2.27 10.70 9.98
C ALA A 130 -2.02 9.37 10.69
N ILE A 131 -3.08 8.58 10.80
CA ILE A 131 -3.02 7.20 11.29
C ILE A 131 -3.22 6.29 10.08
N THR A 132 -2.31 5.36 9.87
CA THR A 132 -2.44 4.35 8.80
C THR A 132 -2.47 2.97 9.40
N ALA A 133 -3.41 2.16 8.94
CA ALA A 133 -3.62 0.79 9.40
C ALA A 133 -3.55 -0.17 8.21
N PHE A 134 -2.79 -1.25 8.37
CA PHE A 134 -2.56 -2.28 7.36
C PHE A 134 -2.98 -3.61 7.94
N ASN A 135 -3.86 -4.34 7.25
CA ASN A 135 -4.32 -5.66 7.66
C ASN A 135 -3.97 -6.68 6.57
N ASN A 136 -3.03 -7.57 6.88
CA ASN A 136 -2.61 -8.69 6.03
C ASN A 136 -3.22 -10.03 6.48
N ALA A 137 -4.21 -10.03 7.39
CA ALA A 137 -4.96 -11.22 7.76
C ALA A 137 -5.99 -11.59 6.67
N ASP A 138 -6.46 -12.84 6.70
CA ASP A 138 -7.49 -13.34 5.77
C ASP A 138 -8.91 -12.85 6.08
N GLY A 139 -9.06 -11.98 7.08
CA GLY A 139 -10.35 -11.39 7.44
C GLY A 139 -10.19 -10.08 8.21
N PRO A 140 -11.32 -9.38 8.46
CA PRO A 140 -11.32 -8.14 9.22
C PRO A 140 -10.73 -8.32 10.63
N ARG A 141 -10.03 -7.28 11.09
CA ARG A 141 -9.48 -7.20 12.45
C ARG A 141 -9.89 -5.89 13.11
N THR A 142 -10.16 -5.96 14.41
CA THR A 142 -10.37 -4.79 15.25
C THR A 142 -9.21 -4.69 16.22
N VAL A 143 -8.52 -3.55 16.20
CA VAL A 143 -7.43 -3.24 17.12
C VAL A 143 -7.77 -1.96 17.88
N ARG A 144 -7.35 -1.90 19.14
CA ARG A 144 -7.44 -0.69 19.97
C ARG A 144 -6.02 -0.21 20.21
N VAL A 145 -5.77 1.06 19.93
CA VAL A 145 -4.45 1.66 20.06
C VAL A 145 -4.50 2.87 20.97
N ALA A 146 -3.44 3.09 21.74
CA ALA A 146 -3.25 4.34 22.44
C ALA A 146 -2.71 5.37 21.45
N LEU A 147 -3.37 6.53 21.35
CA LEU A 147 -2.86 7.61 20.53
C LEU A 147 -1.68 8.30 21.23
N PRO A 148 -0.68 8.78 20.46
CA PRO A 148 0.43 9.54 21.05
C PRO A 148 -0.06 10.84 21.68
N GLU A 149 0.70 11.34 22.66
CA GLU A 149 0.43 12.63 23.29
C GLU A 149 0.33 13.75 22.24
N GLY A 150 -0.71 14.58 22.36
CA GLY A 150 -1.00 15.69 21.43
C GLY A 150 -1.73 15.28 20.15
N ALA A 151 -2.05 13.99 19.96
CA ALA A 151 -3.00 13.58 18.92
C ALA A 151 -4.43 14.03 19.30
N PRO A 152 -5.25 14.46 18.34
CA PRO A 152 -6.60 14.92 18.63
C PRO A 152 -7.52 13.76 19.00
N ASP A 153 -8.40 14.00 19.98
CA ASP A 153 -9.53 13.13 20.28
C ASP A 153 -10.61 13.24 19.19
N GLY A 154 -11.50 12.25 19.11
CA GLY A 154 -12.67 12.27 18.24
C GLY A 154 -12.47 11.53 16.90
N ARG A 155 -13.20 11.97 15.87
CA ARG A 155 -13.33 11.22 14.62
C ARG A 155 -12.23 11.58 13.62
N PHE A 156 -11.48 10.57 13.20
CA PHE A 156 -10.55 10.67 12.08
C PHE A 156 -11.29 10.43 10.77
N ALA A 157 -11.21 11.40 9.85
CA ALA A 157 -11.76 11.25 8.51
C ALA A 157 -10.99 10.17 7.74
N ALA A 158 -11.72 9.26 7.10
CA ALA A 158 -11.11 8.24 6.25
C ALA A 158 -10.60 8.88 4.95
N ALA A 159 -9.28 9.04 4.84
CA ALA A 159 -8.64 9.42 3.58
C ALA A 159 -8.55 8.22 2.61
N TRP A 160 -8.57 7.00 3.15
CA TRP A 160 -8.57 5.74 2.41
C TRP A 160 -9.39 4.69 3.16
N GLY A 161 -10.11 3.83 2.42
CA GLY A 161 -11.01 2.82 2.97
C GLY A 161 -12.42 3.35 3.26
N ASP A 162 -13.31 2.45 3.68
CA ASP A 162 -14.76 2.69 3.68
C ASP A 162 -15.32 3.15 5.04
N ALA A 163 -14.49 3.23 6.08
CA ALA A 163 -14.96 3.57 7.44
C ALA A 163 -14.05 4.57 8.16
N PRO A 164 -14.63 5.60 8.83
CA PRO A 164 -13.89 6.47 9.72
C PRO A 164 -13.39 5.70 10.95
N ALA A 165 -12.31 6.18 11.57
CA ALA A 165 -11.85 5.68 12.87
C ALA A 165 -12.28 6.67 13.98
N GLU A 166 -12.71 6.14 15.12
CA GLU A 166 -13.01 6.94 16.32
C GLU A 166 -11.89 6.81 17.34
N ALA A 167 -11.40 7.94 17.83
CA ALA A 167 -10.59 8.05 19.04
C ALA A 167 -11.48 8.57 20.18
N ARG A 168 -11.37 7.93 21.34
CA ARG A 168 -12.11 8.25 22.57
C ARG A 168 -11.18 8.17 23.76
#